data_AF-A0A7R9U6N3-F1
#
_entry.id   AF-A0A7R9U6N3-F1
#
_cell.length_a   1.000
_cell.length_b   1.000
_cell.length_c   1.000
_cell.angle_alpha   90.00
_cell.angle_beta   90.00
_cell.angle_gamma   90.00
#
_symmetry.space_group_name_H-M   'P 1'
#
loop_
_entity.id
_entity.type
_entity.pdbx_description
1 polymer ?
#
loop_
_entity_poly.entity_id
_entity_poly.type
_entity_poly.pdbx_seq_one_letter_code
_entity_poly.pdbx_strand_id
1 'polypeptide(L)'
;RDAVAQKRELEAAQEAANDAMQMITKALSDATDRRKDVEELKTVTAEAERKTTERKSRIEAELSQITPVLEQAKEAVGQIRSEHLNEIRSFKMPPEPISDVLQAVLMLLGIHDVSWNGMKRFLGSRGVKDEILNFDGRRITPETRKDVAKILKQNQSSFEHATIS
;
A
#
# COMPACT_ATOMS: atom_id res chain seq x y z
N ARG A 1 -2.05 86.83 -15.25
CA ARG A 1 -1.79 85.97 -14.07
C ARG A 1 -2.16 84.51 -14.36
N ASP A 2 -2.93 84.26 -15.41
CA ASP A 2 -3.54 82.96 -15.75
C ASP A 2 -2.58 81.95 -16.39
N ALA A 3 -1.60 82.40 -17.17
CA ALA A 3 -0.61 81.52 -17.81
C ALA A 3 0.26 80.74 -16.80
N VAL A 4 0.53 81.32 -15.62
CA VAL A 4 1.32 80.65 -14.56
C VAL A 4 0.48 79.61 -13.82
N ALA A 5 -0.82 79.86 -13.64
CA ALA A 5 -1.74 78.91 -13.03
C ALA A 5 -1.98 77.70 -13.94
N GLN A 6 -2.22 77.93 -15.24
CA GLN A 6 -2.33 76.86 -16.24
C GLN A 6 -1.07 76.00 -16.35
N LYS A 7 0.12 76.63 -16.28
CA LYS A 7 1.39 75.89 -16.29
C LYS A 7 1.53 74.94 -15.10
N ARG A 8 1.14 75.37 -13.90
CA ARG A 8 1.16 74.54 -12.69
C ARG A 8 0.16 73.39 -12.75
N GLU A 9 -1.04 73.61 -13.28
CA GLU A 9 -2.02 72.52 -13.49
C GLU A 9 -1.51 71.51 -14.51
N LEU A 10 -0.90 71.96 -15.61
CA LEU A 10 -0.27 71.07 -16.60
C LEU A 10 0.87 70.26 -15.99
N GLU A 11 1.74 70.88 -15.20
CA GLU A 11 2.83 70.20 -14.50
C GLU A 11 2.30 69.15 -13.52
N ALA A 12 1.27 69.48 -12.72
CA ALA A 12 0.64 68.55 -11.78
C ALA A 12 -0.08 67.38 -12.49
N ALA A 13 -0.77 67.65 -13.60
CA ALA A 13 -1.41 66.62 -14.41
C ALA A 13 -0.38 65.70 -15.09
N GLN A 14 0.74 66.26 -15.54
CA GLN A 14 1.86 65.50 -16.13
C GLN A 14 2.52 64.59 -15.08
N GLU A 15 2.72 65.08 -13.86
CA GLU A 15 3.28 64.31 -12.74
C GLU A 15 2.35 63.17 -12.34
N ALA A 16 1.05 63.43 -12.19
CA ALA A 16 0.06 62.40 -11.90
C ALA A 16 -0.04 61.33 -13.00
N ALA A 17 0.08 61.73 -14.28
CA ALA A 17 0.10 60.79 -15.40
C ALA A 17 1.38 59.93 -15.40
N ASN A 18 2.53 60.51 -15.06
CA ASN A 18 3.79 59.77 -14.96
C ASN A 18 3.76 58.76 -13.82
N ASP A 19 3.21 59.13 -12.66
CA ASP A 19 3.03 58.22 -11.51
C ASP A 19 2.10 57.07 -11.86
N ALA A 20 0.97 57.36 -12.52
CA ALA A 20 0.04 56.34 -12.98
C ALA A 20 0.70 55.37 -13.97
N MET A 21 1.52 55.88 -14.91
CA MET A 21 2.28 55.04 -15.83
C MET A 21 3.28 54.14 -15.09
N GLN A 22 4.02 54.66 -14.10
CA GLN A 22 4.94 53.86 -13.30
C GLN A 22 4.23 52.74 -12.53
N MET A 23 3.06 53.04 -11.94
CA MET A 23 2.25 52.02 -11.26
C MET A 23 1.77 50.94 -12.22
N ILE A 24 1.32 51.30 -13.43
CA ILE A 24 0.91 50.35 -14.47
C ILE A 24 2.10 49.48 -14.90
N THR A 25 3.26 50.08 -15.14
CA THR A 25 4.48 49.34 -15.52
C THR A 25 4.86 48.32 -14.44
N LYS A 26 4.81 48.73 -13.17
CA LYS A 26 5.08 47.81 -12.04
C LYS A 26 4.07 46.67 -11.99
N ALA A 27 2.78 46.98 -12.09
CA ALA A 27 1.72 45.97 -12.09
C ALA A 27 1.83 44.98 -13.26
N LEU A 28 2.22 45.46 -14.45
CA LEU A 28 2.47 44.61 -15.62
C LEU A 28 3.69 43.70 -15.43
N SER A 29 4.76 44.20 -14.81
CA SER A 29 5.93 43.39 -14.46
C SER A 29 5.55 42.29 -13.47
N ASP A 30 4.90 42.65 -12.36
CA ASP A 30 4.48 41.71 -11.32
C ASP A 30 3.52 40.64 -11.88
N ALA A 31 2.60 41.03 -12.76
CA ALA A 31 1.69 40.09 -13.43
C ALA A 31 2.43 39.13 -14.37
N THR A 32 3.49 39.60 -15.04
CA THR A 32 4.31 38.77 -15.92
C THR A 32 5.12 37.75 -15.14
N ASP A 33 5.72 38.17 -14.02
CA ASP A 33 6.48 37.28 -13.13
C ASP A 33 5.59 36.21 -12.51
N ARG A 34 4.42 36.61 -11.98
CA ARG A 34 3.43 35.63 -11.46
C ARG A 34 2.97 34.65 -12.51
N ARG A 35 2.78 35.09 -13.76
CA ARG A 35 2.38 34.19 -14.85
C ARG A 35 3.47 33.14 -15.11
N LYS A 36 4.75 33.55 -15.08
CA LYS A 36 5.89 32.65 -15.23
C LYS A 36 5.96 31.64 -14.09
N ASP A 37 5.79 32.10 -12.85
CA ASP A 37 5.79 31.21 -11.67
C ASP A 37 4.66 30.17 -11.75
N VAL A 38 3.46 30.59 -12.16
CA VAL A 38 2.32 29.67 -12.35
C VAL A 38 2.60 28.64 -13.44
N GLU A 39 3.26 29.03 -14.52
CA GLU A 39 3.61 28.13 -15.62
C GLU A 39 4.68 27.11 -15.21
N GLU A 40 5.68 27.55 -14.43
CA GLU A 40 6.68 26.66 -13.84
C GLU A 40 6.04 25.68 -12.85
N LEU A 41 5.20 26.17 -11.93
CA LEU A 41 4.48 25.33 -10.97
C LEU A 41 3.58 24.30 -11.65
N LYS A 42 2.88 24.67 -12.73
CA LYS A 42 2.08 23.74 -13.54
C LYS A 42 2.95 22.63 -14.11
N THR A 43 4.13 22.97 -14.64
CA THR A 43 5.06 22.01 -15.23
C THR A 43 5.58 21.03 -14.18
N VAL A 44 6.01 21.54 -13.02
CA VAL A 44 6.49 20.71 -11.90
C VAL A 44 5.38 19.80 -11.37
N THR A 45 4.16 20.33 -11.23
CA THR A 45 3.00 19.57 -10.75
C THR A 45 2.65 18.45 -11.73
N ALA A 46 2.59 18.73 -13.03
CA ALA A 46 2.32 17.74 -14.05
C ALA A 46 3.37 16.61 -14.06
N GLU A 47 4.65 16.93 -13.86
CA GLU A 47 5.70 15.91 -13.77
C GLU A 47 5.56 15.05 -12.50
N ALA A 48 5.24 15.66 -11.36
CA ALA A 48 5.03 14.96 -10.10
C ALA A 48 3.79 14.04 -10.16
N GLU A 49 2.70 14.51 -10.78
CA GLU A 49 1.49 13.73 -11.05
C GLU A 49 1.79 12.53 -11.94
N ARG A 50 2.58 12.72 -13.01
CA ARG A 50 3.02 11.64 -13.89
C ARG A 50 3.81 10.58 -13.12
N LYS A 51 4.83 10.97 -12.36
CA LYS A 51 5.64 10.04 -11.53
C LYS A 51 4.80 9.28 -10.52
N THR A 52 3.82 9.95 -9.91
CA THR A 52 2.92 9.34 -8.93
C THR A 52 1.99 8.33 -9.60
N THR A 53 1.44 8.69 -10.76
CA THR A 53 0.56 7.82 -11.55
C THR A 53 1.30 6.59 -12.06
N GLU A 54 2.52 6.74 -12.56
CA GLU A 54 3.38 5.62 -12.98
C GLU A 54 3.68 4.67 -11.82
N ARG A 55 4.05 5.21 -10.64
CA ARG A 55 4.29 4.39 -9.44
C ARG A 55 3.02 3.66 -8.98
N LYS A 56 1.88 4.36 -8.96
CA LYS A 56 0.59 3.80 -8.58
C LYS A 56 0.20 2.67 -9.54
N SER A 57 0.31 2.88 -10.85
CA SER A 57 0.01 1.87 -11.86
C SER A 57 0.86 0.62 -11.71
N ARG A 58 2.17 0.76 -11.41
CA ARG A 58 3.04 -0.40 -11.14
C ARG A 58 2.59 -1.17 -9.90
N ILE A 59 2.29 -0.48 -8.81
CA ILE A 59 1.80 -1.12 -7.58
C ILE A 59 0.45 -1.81 -7.83
N GLU A 60 -0.47 -1.16 -8.54
CA GLU A 60 -1.76 -1.75 -8.90
C GLU A 60 -1.60 -2.98 -9.79
N ALA A 61 -0.65 -2.98 -10.72
CA ALA A 61 -0.33 -4.15 -11.53
C ALA A 61 0.18 -5.31 -10.68
N GLU A 62 1.13 -5.07 -9.78
CA GLU A 62 1.64 -6.10 -8.85
C GLU A 62 0.53 -6.64 -7.93
N LEU A 63 -0.30 -5.74 -7.38
CA LEU A 63 -1.45 -6.10 -6.55
C LEU A 63 -2.48 -6.92 -7.33
N SER A 64 -2.76 -6.56 -8.58
CA SER A 64 -3.75 -7.25 -9.42
C SER A 64 -3.41 -8.73 -9.65
N GLN A 65 -2.14 -9.10 -9.58
CA GLN A 65 -1.68 -10.49 -9.72
C GLN A 65 -1.81 -11.28 -8.42
N ILE A 66 -1.55 -10.65 -7.27
CA ILE A 66 -1.54 -11.33 -5.97
C ILE A 66 -2.91 -11.35 -5.28
N THR A 67 -3.72 -10.31 -5.47
CA THR A 67 -5.06 -10.19 -4.88
C THR A 67 -5.97 -11.37 -5.21
N PRO A 68 -6.09 -11.85 -6.46
CA PRO A 68 -6.98 -12.98 -6.75
C PRO A 68 -6.54 -14.26 -6.04
N VAL A 69 -5.24 -14.52 -5.97
CA VAL A 69 -4.70 -15.70 -5.26
C VAL A 69 -4.99 -15.61 -3.75
N LEU A 70 -4.83 -14.42 -3.18
CA LEU A 70 -5.12 -14.18 -1.77
C LEU A 70 -6.61 -14.37 -1.45
N GLU A 71 -7.50 -13.84 -2.29
CA GLU A 71 -8.95 -13.99 -2.09
C GLU A 71 -9.40 -15.45 -2.27
N GLN A 72 -8.86 -16.18 -3.24
CA GLN A 72 -9.11 -17.62 -3.39
C GLN A 72 -8.65 -18.41 -2.15
N ALA A 73 -7.47 -18.10 -1.61
CA ALA A 73 -6.98 -18.74 -0.40
C ALA A 73 -7.88 -18.44 0.81
N LYS A 74 -8.33 -17.19 0.97
CA LYS A 74 -9.28 -16.81 2.03
C LYS A 74 -10.62 -17.52 1.87
N GLU A 75 -11.14 -17.62 0.65
CA GLU A 75 -12.39 -18.33 0.38
C GLU A 75 -12.25 -19.82 0.74
N ALA A 76 -11.15 -20.46 0.35
CA ALA A 76 -10.87 -21.85 0.69
C ALA A 76 -10.83 -22.08 2.21
N VAL A 77 -10.14 -21.20 2.96
CA VAL A 77 -10.16 -21.23 4.43
C VAL A 77 -11.57 -20.97 4.97
N GLY A 78 -12.30 -20.05 4.34
CA GLY A 78 -13.70 -19.73 4.60
C GLY A 78 -14.65 -20.91 4.39
N GLN A 79 -14.28 -21.90 3.57
CA GLN A 79 -15.08 -23.10 3.33
C GLN A 79 -14.71 -24.26 4.28
N ILE A 80 -13.64 -24.14 5.07
CA ILE A 80 -13.28 -25.14 6.07
C ILE A 80 -14.40 -25.27 7.10
N ARG A 81 -14.87 -26.52 7.28
CA ARG A 81 -15.88 -26.90 8.26
C ARG A 81 -15.24 -27.51 9.50
N SER A 82 -15.97 -27.47 10.61
CA SER A 82 -15.51 -28.03 11.87
C SER A 82 -15.26 -29.54 11.79
N GLU A 83 -16.06 -30.23 10.97
CA GLU A 83 -15.94 -31.67 10.72
C GLU A 83 -14.58 -32.04 10.11
N HIS A 84 -14.11 -31.29 9.11
CA HIS A 84 -12.80 -31.54 8.46
C HIS A 84 -11.65 -31.37 9.46
N LEU A 85 -11.72 -30.37 10.34
CA LEU A 85 -10.71 -30.16 11.38
C LEU A 85 -10.75 -31.29 12.42
N ASN A 86 -11.93 -31.78 12.78
CA ASN A 86 -12.09 -32.90 13.70
C ASN A 86 -11.58 -34.21 13.11
N GLU A 87 -11.74 -34.43 11.79
CA GLU A 87 -11.18 -35.57 11.07
C GLU A 87 -9.66 -35.59 11.18
N ILE A 88 -8.98 -34.47 10.87
CA ILE A 88 -7.53 -34.35 10.99
C ILE A 88 -7.07 -34.62 12.43
N ARG A 89 -7.79 -34.11 13.43
CA ARG A 89 -7.47 -34.32 14.86
C ARG A 89 -7.62 -35.78 15.31
N SER A 90 -8.48 -36.55 14.64
CA SER A 90 -8.76 -37.95 14.97
C SER A 90 -7.62 -38.89 14.60
N PHE A 91 -6.70 -38.46 13.73
CA PHE A 91 -5.54 -39.26 13.38
C PHE A 91 -4.66 -39.58 14.60
N LYS A 92 -4.24 -40.85 14.67
CA LYS A 92 -3.29 -41.30 15.70
C LYS A 92 -1.94 -40.59 15.51
N MET A 93 -1.49 -40.45 14.27
CA MET A 93 -0.24 -39.78 13.88
C MET A 93 -0.51 -38.92 12.63
N PRO A 94 0.05 -37.70 12.53
CA PRO A 94 -0.20 -36.86 11.37
C PRO A 94 0.54 -37.44 10.16
N PRO A 95 -0.13 -37.56 9.00
CA PRO A 95 0.57 -37.76 7.73
C PRO A 95 1.61 -36.65 7.54
N GLU A 96 2.75 -37.00 6.93
CA GLU A 96 3.88 -36.08 6.72
C GLU A 96 3.46 -34.77 6.04
N PRO A 97 2.66 -34.77 4.94
CA PRO A 97 2.23 -33.52 4.32
C PRO A 97 1.39 -32.64 5.23
N ILE A 98 0.49 -33.25 6.02
CA ILE A 98 -0.37 -32.53 6.96
C ILE A 98 0.47 -31.92 8.09
N SER A 99 1.46 -32.68 8.60
CA SER A 99 2.39 -32.20 9.62
C SER A 99 3.17 -30.99 9.13
N ASP A 100 3.70 -31.03 7.91
CA ASP A 100 4.51 -29.97 7.33
C ASP A 100 3.70 -28.69 7.09
N VAL A 101 2.49 -28.82 6.56
CA VAL A 101 1.57 -27.69 6.35
C VAL A 101 1.19 -27.06 7.68
N LEU A 102 0.79 -27.87 8.68
CA LEU A 102 0.43 -27.34 10.00
C LEU A 102 1.62 -26.69 10.70
N GLN A 103 2.82 -27.26 10.57
CA GLN A 103 4.03 -26.66 11.11
C GLN A 103 4.28 -25.27 10.51
N ALA A 104 4.18 -25.13 9.19
CA ALA A 104 4.36 -23.84 8.52
C ALA A 104 3.30 -22.81 8.97
N VAL A 105 2.03 -23.22 9.09
CA VAL A 105 0.94 -22.36 9.57
C VAL A 105 1.18 -21.90 11.01
N LEU A 106 1.51 -22.82 11.92
CA LEU A 106 1.79 -22.49 13.32
C LEU A 106 2.97 -21.53 13.46
N MET A 107 4.04 -21.75 12.69
CA MET A 107 5.19 -20.84 12.67
C MET A 107 4.83 -19.45 12.16
N LEU A 108 3.99 -19.34 11.13
CA LEU A 108 3.49 -18.04 10.65
C LEU A 108 2.64 -17.31 11.71
N LEU A 109 1.89 -18.05 12.52
CA LEU A 109 1.09 -17.51 13.64
C LEU A 109 1.92 -17.24 14.90
N GLY A 110 3.23 -17.53 14.89
CA GLY A 110 4.12 -17.34 16.05
C GLY A 110 3.96 -18.41 17.14
N ILE A 111 3.33 -19.55 16.81
CA ILE A 111 3.17 -20.69 17.70
C ILE A 111 4.35 -21.65 17.47
N HIS A 112 5.22 -21.77 18.47
CA HIS A 112 6.42 -22.61 18.39
C HIS A 112 6.20 -24.06 18.83
N ASP A 113 5.07 -24.37 19.49
CA ASP A 113 4.69 -25.75 19.80
C ASP A 113 4.17 -26.46 18.53
N VAL A 114 5.11 -26.93 17.73
CA VAL A 114 4.86 -27.69 16.49
C VAL A 114 4.79 -29.19 16.74
N SER A 115 4.58 -29.62 17.99
CA SER A 115 4.31 -31.02 18.31
C SER A 115 2.92 -31.42 17.80
N TRP A 116 2.69 -32.73 17.58
CA TRP A 116 1.36 -33.20 17.16
C TRP A 116 0.26 -32.84 18.18
N ASN A 117 0.59 -32.84 19.48
CA ASN A 117 -0.34 -32.40 20.51
C ASN A 117 -0.63 -30.89 20.42
N GLY A 118 0.40 -30.07 20.15
CA GLY A 118 0.25 -28.64 19.89
C GLY A 118 -0.65 -28.37 18.68
N MET A 119 -0.41 -29.07 17.58
CA MET A 119 -1.24 -29.02 16.36
C MET A 119 -2.71 -29.39 16.65
N LYS A 120 -2.96 -30.49 17.38
CA LYS A 120 -4.34 -30.88 17.77
C LYS A 120 -5.03 -29.84 18.63
N ARG A 121 -4.28 -29.18 19.52
CA ARG A 121 -4.79 -28.11 20.39
C ARG A 121 -5.16 -26.89 19.56
N PHE A 122 -4.31 -26.50 18.61
CA PHE A 122 -4.57 -25.41 17.68
C PHE A 122 -5.82 -25.66 16.83
N LEU A 123 -5.91 -26.83 16.18
CA LEU A 123 -7.07 -27.23 15.37
C LEU A 123 -8.37 -27.34 16.19
N GLY A 124 -8.26 -27.60 17.50
CA GLY A 124 -9.39 -27.66 18.42
C GLY A 124 -9.77 -26.34 19.08
N SER A 125 -9.00 -25.26 18.84
CA SER A 125 -9.27 -23.96 19.42
C SER A 125 -10.54 -23.35 18.79
N ARG A 126 -11.36 -22.70 19.63
CA ARG A 126 -12.54 -21.97 19.13
C ARG A 126 -12.03 -20.76 18.34
N GLY A 127 -12.40 -20.69 17.06
CA GLY A 127 -12.02 -19.57 16.20
C GLY A 127 -10.73 -19.77 15.40
N VAL A 128 -10.15 -20.97 15.33
CA VAL A 128 -8.95 -21.24 14.51
C VAL A 128 -9.10 -20.75 13.05
N LYS A 129 -10.30 -20.90 12.50
CA LYS A 129 -10.65 -20.41 11.17
C LYS A 129 -10.60 -18.88 11.09
N ASP A 130 -11.16 -18.20 12.08
CA ASP A 130 -11.16 -16.74 12.15
C ASP A 130 -9.75 -16.19 12.38
N GLU A 131 -8.94 -16.91 13.16
CA GLU A 131 -7.53 -16.57 13.38
C GLU A 131 -6.72 -16.62 12.07
N ILE A 132 -6.93 -17.66 11.24
CA ILE A 132 -6.29 -17.78 9.94
C ILE A 132 -6.84 -16.72 8.95
N LEU A 133 -8.15 -16.48 8.91
CA LEU A 133 -8.76 -15.50 8.00
C LEU A 133 -8.35 -14.06 8.31
N ASN A 134 -8.19 -13.72 9.58
CA ASN A 134 -7.82 -12.38 10.04
C ASN A 134 -6.31 -12.20 10.20
N PHE A 135 -5.51 -13.17 9.76
CA PHE A 135 -4.06 -13.10 9.85
C PHE A 135 -3.50 -11.93 9.01
N ASP A 136 -2.73 -11.07 9.66
CA ASP A 136 -2.05 -9.94 9.01
C ASP A 136 -0.60 -10.30 8.67
N GLY A 137 -0.36 -10.62 7.39
CA GLY A 137 0.97 -10.95 6.88
C GLY A 137 2.02 -9.84 7.02
N ARG A 138 1.61 -8.59 7.31
CA ARG A 138 2.55 -7.48 7.59
C ARG A 138 3.25 -7.63 8.95
N ARG A 139 2.69 -8.46 9.84
CA ARG A 139 3.26 -8.74 11.17
C ARG A 139 4.36 -9.79 11.15
N ILE A 140 4.58 -10.46 10.01
CA ILE A 140 5.62 -11.49 9.88
C ILE A 140 7.00 -10.85 10.00
N THR A 141 7.76 -11.28 11.00
CA THR A 141 9.16 -10.84 11.17
C THR A 141 10.07 -11.45 10.09
N PRO A 142 11.22 -10.81 9.77
CA PRO A 142 12.19 -11.39 8.83
C PRO A 142 12.69 -12.78 9.25
N GLU A 143 12.80 -13.03 10.56
CA GLU A 143 13.21 -14.32 11.13
C GLU A 143 12.14 -15.39 10.88
N THR A 144 10.88 -15.12 11.25
CA THR A 144 9.75 -16.02 10.97
C THR A 144 9.63 -16.33 9.48
N ARG A 145 9.80 -15.32 8.61
CA ARG A 145 9.79 -15.51 7.15
C ARG A 145 10.89 -16.47 6.70
N LYS A 146 12.10 -16.33 7.25
CA LYS A 146 13.25 -17.18 6.91
C LYS A 146 13.03 -18.61 7.37
N ASP A 147 12.50 -18.81 8.57
CA ASP A 147 12.23 -20.14 9.12
C ASP A 147 11.15 -20.86 8.32
N VAL A 148 10.05 -20.17 7.99
CA VAL A 148 8.99 -20.73 7.15
C VAL A 148 9.49 -21.02 5.74
N ALA A 149 10.30 -20.13 5.14
CA ALA A 149 10.90 -20.38 3.82
C ALA A 149 11.82 -21.60 3.83
N LYS A 150 12.52 -21.87 4.95
CA LYS A 150 13.31 -23.08 5.12
C LYS A 150 12.43 -24.33 5.14
N ILE A 151 11.32 -24.31 5.89
CA ILE A 151 10.35 -25.42 5.93
C ILE A 151 9.79 -25.70 4.53
N LEU A 152 9.34 -24.65 3.82
CA LEU A 152 8.82 -24.76 2.45
C LEU A 152 9.83 -25.38 1.48
N LYS A 153 11.12 -25.02 1.62
CA LYS A 153 12.18 -25.55 0.76
C LYS A 153 12.54 -26.99 1.10
N GLN A 154 12.55 -27.34 2.39
CA GLN A 154 12.89 -28.69 2.83
C GLN A 154 11.80 -29.70 2.48
N ASN A 155 10.54 -29.28 2.57
CA ASN A 155 9.38 -30.16 2.44
C ASN A 155 8.55 -29.80 1.20
N GLN A 156 9.21 -29.41 0.10
CA GLN A 156 8.55 -28.83 -1.08
C GLN A 156 7.44 -29.73 -1.67
N SER A 157 7.65 -31.05 -1.66
CA SER A 157 6.67 -32.05 -2.11
C SER A 157 5.40 -32.06 -1.25
N SER A 158 5.52 -31.72 0.03
CA SER A 158 4.39 -31.66 0.97
C SER A 158 3.48 -30.45 0.72
N PHE A 159 3.88 -29.47 -0.09
CA PHE A 159 3.10 -28.27 -0.40
C PHE A 159 2.47 -28.31 -1.81
N GLU A 160 2.59 -29.42 -2.54
CA GLU A 160 1.92 -29.59 -3.82
C GLU A 160 0.44 -29.95 -3.63
N HIS A 161 -0.46 -29.27 -4.35
CA HIS A 161 -1.91 -29.51 -4.25
C HIS A 161 -2.28 -30.99 -4.53
N ALA A 162 -1.54 -31.66 -5.41
CA ALA A 162 -1.75 -33.08 -5.73
C ALA A 162 -1.36 -34.04 -4.59
N THR A 163 -0.59 -33.56 -3.60
CA THR A 163 -0.10 -34.36 -2.46
C THR A 163 -0.92 -34.10 -1.19
N ILE A 164 -1.62 -32.97 -1.12
CA ILE A 164 -2.40 -32.54 0.07
C ILE A 164 -3.92 -32.74 -0.11
N SER A 165 -4.43 -32.78 -1.35
CA SER A 165 -5.87 -33.00 -1.64
C SER A 165 -6.28 -34.47 -1.66
#